data_AF-X0VU01-F1
#
_entry.id   AF-X0VU01-F1
#
_cell.length_a   1.000
_cell.length_b   1.000
_cell.length_c   1.000
_cell.angle_alpha   90.00
_cell.angle_beta   90.00
_cell.angle_gamma   90.00
#
_symmetry.space_group_name_H-M   'P 1'
#
loop_
_entity.id
_entity.type
_entity.pdbx_description
1 polymer ?
#
loop_
_entity_poly.entity_id
_entity_poly.type
_entity_poly.pdbx_seq_one_letter_code
_entity_poly.pdbx_strand_id
1 'polypeptide(L)'
;MKVGARCGFCLLHRGYLQIVRSTDDEDVRRETVEALLRLLAEEFDEDAVPAVIGSKRDRIIHRLTGCPDPYLDLKREANEAALEMLPDMESLVEAKPVGERLRAASLIACLGNVIEYDVPGHSPDFAEAFSRLDEEDFYIDDLEAFKALLGPGVSLLFLTDNAGEIVF
;
A
#
# COMPACT_ATOMS: atom_id res chain seq x y z
N MET A 1 -11.10 -11.14 4.73
CA MET A 1 -10.66 -10.93 6.13
C MET A 1 -11.80 -10.23 6.86
N LYS A 2 -12.24 -10.74 8.01
CA LYS A 2 -13.27 -10.09 8.84
C LYS A 2 -12.65 -9.01 9.72
N VAL A 3 -13.47 -8.08 10.18
CA VAL A 3 -13.04 -7.06 11.13
C VAL A 3 -12.52 -7.69 12.43
N GLY A 4 -11.53 -7.04 13.04
CA GLY A 4 -11.09 -7.31 14.41
C GLY A 4 -11.06 -6.02 15.21
N ALA A 5 -10.91 -6.11 16.54
CA ALA A 5 -10.94 -4.95 17.43
C ALA A 5 -9.96 -3.82 17.01
N ARG A 6 -8.75 -4.19 16.55
CA ARG A 6 -7.74 -3.23 16.06
C ARG A 6 -8.20 -2.43 14.83
N CYS A 7 -9.10 -2.98 14.02
CA CYS A 7 -9.58 -2.33 12.81
C CYS A 7 -10.33 -1.02 13.11
N GLY A 8 -11.07 -0.94 14.22
CA GLY A 8 -11.82 0.27 14.58
C GLY A 8 -10.88 1.45 14.84
N PHE A 9 -9.81 1.20 15.61
CA PHE A 9 -8.75 2.18 15.81
C PHE A 9 -8.06 2.57 14.50
N CYS A 10 -7.66 1.58 13.69
CA CYS A 10 -6.96 1.83 12.42
C CYS A 10 -7.80 2.68 11.45
N LEU A 11 -9.08 2.35 11.29
CA LEU A 11 -9.99 3.07 10.40
C LEU A 11 -10.15 4.54 10.82
N LEU A 12 -10.35 4.79 12.11
CA LEU A 12 -10.48 6.14 12.65
C LEU A 12 -9.17 6.93 12.54
N HIS A 13 -8.05 6.32 12.94
CA HIS A 13 -6.75 6.98 12.93
C HIS A 13 -6.32 7.37 11.51
N ARG A 14 -6.37 6.43 10.56
CA ARG A 14 -6.07 6.74 9.14
C ARG A 14 -7.05 7.76 8.56
N GLY A 15 -8.33 7.69 8.94
CA GLY A 15 -9.32 8.68 8.55
C GLY A 15 -8.96 10.10 9.02
N TYR A 16 -8.52 10.24 10.27
CA TYR A 16 -8.05 11.52 10.80
C TYR A 16 -6.82 12.06 10.06
N LEU A 17 -5.81 11.21 9.80
CA LEU A 17 -4.62 11.64 9.04
C LEU A 17 -4.99 12.13 7.63
N GLN A 18 -5.88 11.41 6.94
CA GLN A 18 -6.37 11.81 5.63
C GLN A 18 -7.16 13.13 5.70
N ILE A 19 -7.97 13.35 6.72
CA ILE A 19 -8.68 14.62 6.96
C ILE A 19 -7.71 15.78 7.12
N VAL A 20 -6.67 15.62 7.95
CA VAL A 20 -5.64 16.64 8.18
C VAL A 20 -4.91 16.98 6.88
N ARG A 21 -4.61 15.98 6.03
CA ARG A 21 -4.02 16.20 4.70
C ARG A 21 -4.98 16.87 3.70
N SER A 22 -6.28 16.77 3.92
CA SER A 22 -7.29 17.23 2.95
C SER A 22 -7.64 18.71 3.07
N THR A 23 -7.54 19.29 4.27
CA THR A 23 -7.97 20.67 4.54
C THR A 23 -7.37 21.19 5.84
N ASP A 24 -7.17 22.51 5.96
CA ASP A 24 -6.77 23.20 7.19
C ASP A 24 -7.94 23.85 7.94
N ASP A 25 -9.16 23.76 7.41
CA ASP A 25 -10.37 24.28 8.05
C ASP A 25 -10.82 23.36 9.20
N GLU A 26 -10.68 23.82 10.43
CA GLU A 26 -10.98 23.04 11.64
C GLU A 26 -12.48 22.70 11.77
N ASP A 27 -13.39 23.54 11.28
CA ASP A 27 -14.82 23.24 11.31
C ASP A 27 -15.14 22.09 10.35
N VAL A 28 -14.54 22.09 9.16
CA VAL A 28 -14.65 20.99 8.19
C VAL A 28 -13.98 19.72 8.74
N ARG A 29 -12.83 19.82 9.40
CA ARG A 29 -12.17 18.67 10.05
C ARG A 29 -13.08 18.04 11.10
N ARG A 30 -13.64 18.85 12.00
CA ARG A 30 -14.56 18.38 13.04
C ARG A 30 -15.80 17.71 12.44
N GLU A 31 -16.45 18.34 11.46
CA GLU A 31 -17.62 17.77 10.76
C GLU A 31 -17.28 16.42 10.12
N THR A 32 -16.12 16.33 9.47
CA THR A 32 -15.70 15.10 8.80
C THR A 32 -15.41 13.99 9.80
N VAL A 33 -14.74 14.27 10.92
CA VAL A 33 -14.52 13.29 12.00
C VAL A 33 -15.85 12.81 12.59
N GLU A 34 -16.82 13.70 12.82
CA GLU A 34 -18.15 13.30 13.27
C GLU A 34 -18.82 12.34 12.29
N ALA A 35 -18.73 12.61 10.99
CA ALA A 35 -19.26 11.72 9.96
C ALA A 35 -18.55 10.34 9.95
N LEU A 36 -17.23 10.30 10.19
CA LEU A 36 -16.50 9.04 10.30
C LEU A 36 -16.92 8.22 11.52
N LEU A 37 -17.12 8.87 12.67
CA LEU A 37 -17.59 8.19 13.88
C LEU A 37 -18.99 7.59 13.67
N ARG A 38 -19.89 8.29 12.96
CA ARG A 38 -21.21 7.75 12.58
C ARG A 38 -21.08 6.54 11.65
N LEU A 39 -20.25 6.62 10.62
CA LEU A 39 -19.97 5.49 9.73
C LEU A 39 -19.50 4.25 10.50
N LEU A 40 -18.55 4.42 11.43
CA LEU A 40 -18.05 3.31 12.23
C LEU A 40 -19.12 2.76 13.19
N ALA A 41 -19.92 3.63 13.81
CA ALA A 41 -21.00 3.19 14.68
C ALA A 41 -22.08 2.38 13.94
N GLU A 42 -22.33 2.71 12.67
CA GLU A 42 -23.36 2.06 11.84
C GLU A 42 -22.88 0.77 11.17
N GLU A 43 -21.61 0.71 10.75
CA GLU A 43 -21.14 -0.37 9.87
C GLU A 43 -20.06 -1.28 10.47
N PHE A 44 -19.56 -0.99 11.66
CA PHE A 44 -18.56 -1.83 12.32
C PHE A 44 -19.21 -2.97 13.11
N ASP A 45 -19.60 -4.03 12.41
CA ASP A 45 -20.18 -5.27 12.98
C ASP A 45 -19.28 -6.50 12.73
N GLU A 46 -19.70 -7.69 13.19
CA GLU A 46 -18.90 -8.93 13.11
C GLU A 46 -18.67 -9.47 11.69
N ASP A 47 -19.47 -9.02 10.72
CA ASP A 47 -19.39 -9.41 9.31
C ASP A 47 -18.75 -8.31 8.45
N ALA A 48 -18.46 -7.16 9.04
CA ALA A 48 -17.82 -6.05 8.37
C ALA A 48 -16.48 -6.43 7.72
N VAL A 49 -16.28 -5.87 6.53
CA VAL A 49 -15.01 -5.96 5.79
C VAL A 49 -14.29 -4.61 5.93
N PRO A 50 -13.15 -4.54 6.63
CA PRO A 50 -12.46 -3.26 6.89
C PRO A 50 -12.15 -2.46 5.63
N ALA A 51 -11.76 -3.12 4.54
CA ALA A 51 -11.48 -2.46 3.27
C ALA A 51 -12.72 -1.76 2.69
N VAL A 52 -13.91 -2.34 2.84
CA VAL A 52 -15.18 -1.73 2.37
C VAL A 52 -15.51 -0.49 3.18
N ILE A 53 -15.35 -0.55 4.52
CA ILE A 53 -15.53 0.61 5.39
C ILE A 53 -14.49 1.68 5.06
N GLY A 54 -13.22 1.29 4.83
CA GLY A 54 -12.16 2.19 4.39
C GLY A 54 -12.53 2.95 3.12
N SER A 55 -13.02 2.26 2.08
CA SER A 55 -13.45 2.95 0.85
C SER A 55 -14.65 3.87 1.05
N LYS A 56 -15.56 3.56 1.99
CA LYS A 56 -16.68 4.46 2.35
C LYS A 56 -16.19 5.68 3.12
N ARG A 57 -15.27 5.49 4.06
CA ARG A 57 -14.57 6.56 4.79
C ARG A 57 -13.91 7.53 3.81
N ASP A 58 -13.14 7.03 2.85
CA ASP A 58 -12.42 7.88 1.88
C ASP A 58 -13.40 8.74 1.06
N ARG A 59 -14.52 8.15 0.61
CA ARG A 59 -15.58 8.88 -0.10
C ARG A 59 -16.24 9.97 0.74
N ILE A 60 -16.44 9.72 2.05
CA ILE A 60 -16.97 10.73 2.97
C ILE A 60 -15.98 11.88 3.10
N ILE A 61 -14.70 11.58 3.29
CA ILE A 61 -13.66 12.59 3.44
C ILE A 61 -13.59 13.45 2.18
N HIS A 62 -13.44 12.84 0.99
CA HIS A 62 -13.34 13.60 -0.26
C HIS A 62 -14.56 14.52 -0.50
N ARG A 63 -15.76 14.04 -0.16
CA ARG A 63 -16.99 14.82 -0.32
C ARG A 63 -17.06 16.02 0.63
N LEU A 64 -16.70 15.85 1.90
CA LEU A 64 -16.85 16.89 2.92
C LEU A 64 -15.69 17.89 2.89
N THR A 65 -14.47 17.44 2.59
CA THR A 65 -13.30 18.32 2.51
C THR A 65 -13.17 19.00 1.15
N GLY A 66 -13.86 18.48 0.11
CA GLY A 66 -13.70 18.94 -1.27
C GLY A 66 -12.35 18.56 -1.89
N CYS A 67 -11.51 17.78 -1.19
CA CYS A 67 -10.23 17.31 -1.67
C CYS A 67 -10.38 15.91 -2.29
N PRO A 68 -10.28 15.76 -3.63
CA PRO A 68 -10.51 14.48 -4.29
C PRO A 68 -9.37 13.47 -4.12
N ASP A 69 -8.16 13.95 -3.80
CA ASP A 69 -6.96 13.13 -3.64
C ASP A 69 -5.97 13.75 -2.64
N PRO A 70 -6.13 13.46 -1.33
CA PRO A 70 -5.28 14.02 -0.28
C PRO A 70 -3.81 13.54 -0.32
N TYR A 71 -3.51 12.55 -1.16
CA TYR A 71 -2.21 11.90 -1.27
C TYR A 71 -1.50 12.19 -2.60
N LEU A 72 -2.02 13.12 -3.42
CA LEU A 72 -1.51 13.38 -4.77
C LEU A 72 0.01 13.59 -4.81
N ASP A 73 0.52 14.49 -3.96
CA ASP A 73 1.94 14.84 -3.97
C ASP A 73 2.81 13.73 -3.37
N LEU A 74 2.35 13.06 -2.31
CA LEU A 74 3.06 11.88 -1.77
C LEU A 74 3.17 10.76 -2.81
N LYS A 75 2.12 10.52 -3.59
CA LYS A 75 2.16 9.50 -4.66
C LYS A 75 3.14 9.88 -5.77
N ARG A 76 3.27 11.17 -6.08
CA ARG A 76 4.26 11.66 -7.06
C ARG A 76 5.67 11.45 -6.55
N GLU A 77 5.96 11.93 -5.33
CA GLU A 77 7.26 11.76 -4.68
C GLU A 77 7.64 10.27 -4.57
N ALA A 78 6.68 9.42 -4.24
CA ALA A 78 6.88 7.98 -4.16
C ALA A 78 7.24 7.35 -5.52
N ASN A 79 6.50 7.71 -6.58
CA ASN A 79 6.79 7.23 -7.92
C ASN A 79 8.15 7.73 -8.43
N GLU A 80 8.49 9.00 -8.20
CA GLU A 80 9.77 9.58 -8.61
C GLU A 80 10.94 8.86 -7.93
N ALA A 81 10.87 8.69 -6.60
CA ALA A 81 11.89 7.96 -5.85
C ALA A 81 12.03 6.51 -6.32
N ALA A 82 10.91 5.80 -6.55
CA ALA A 82 10.95 4.42 -7.03
C ALA A 82 11.55 4.30 -8.44
N LEU A 83 11.23 5.24 -9.35
CA LEU A 83 11.78 5.28 -10.71
C LEU A 83 13.28 5.54 -10.73
N GLU A 84 13.80 6.35 -9.81
CA GLU A 84 15.24 6.58 -9.67
C GLU A 84 16.00 5.29 -9.31
N MET A 85 15.35 4.38 -8.57
CA MET A 85 15.93 3.12 -8.12
C MET A 85 15.74 1.94 -9.10
N LEU A 86 14.78 2.05 -10.02
CA LEU A 86 14.43 0.98 -10.94
C LEU A 86 15.63 0.39 -11.69
N PRO A 87 16.58 1.18 -12.24
CA PRO A 87 17.73 0.62 -12.97
C PRO A 87 18.63 -0.27 -12.10
N ASP A 88 18.78 0.06 -10.82
CA ASP A 88 19.57 -0.75 -9.89
C ASP A 88 18.83 -2.05 -9.56
N MET A 89 17.51 -2.00 -9.39
CA MET A 89 16.68 -3.19 -9.15
C MET A 89 16.68 -4.14 -10.35
N GLU A 90 16.55 -3.60 -11.57
CA GLU A 90 16.68 -4.38 -12.81
C GLU A 90 18.06 -5.06 -12.90
N SER A 91 19.12 -4.31 -12.59
CA SER A 91 20.49 -4.84 -12.57
C SER A 91 20.67 -5.97 -11.55
N LEU A 92 20.05 -5.85 -10.36
CA LEU A 92 20.07 -6.90 -9.34
C LEU A 92 19.36 -8.17 -9.82
N VAL A 93 18.20 -8.05 -10.46
CA VAL A 93 17.47 -9.20 -11.04
C VAL A 93 18.30 -9.84 -12.16
N GLU A 94 18.89 -9.04 -13.05
CA GLU A 94 19.69 -9.55 -14.16
C GLU A 94 20.96 -10.28 -13.71
N ALA A 95 21.56 -9.86 -12.60
CA ALA A 95 22.73 -10.52 -12.02
C ALA A 95 22.43 -11.93 -11.48
N LYS A 96 21.15 -12.27 -11.23
CA LYS A 96 20.76 -13.61 -10.75
C LYS A 96 20.74 -14.66 -11.86
N PRO A 97 21.01 -15.94 -11.52
CA PRO A 97 20.76 -17.07 -12.42
C PRO A 97 19.34 -17.03 -12.99
N VAL A 98 19.16 -17.42 -14.26
CA VAL A 98 17.87 -17.32 -14.96
C VAL A 98 16.70 -17.93 -14.18
N GLY A 99 16.91 -19.07 -13.49
CA GLY A 99 15.88 -19.73 -12.67
C GLY A 99 15.49 -18.99 -11.38
N GLU A 100 16.32 -18.07 -10.92
CA GLU A 100 16.15 -17.30 -9.67
C GLU A 100 15.63 -15.88 -9.92
N ARG A 101 15.69 -15.39 -11.17
CA ARG A 101 15.26 -14.02 -11.51
C ARG A 101 13.82 -13.72 -11.11
N LEU A 102 12.91 -14.68 -11.28
CA LEU A 102 11.53 -14.49 -10.84
C LEU A 102 11.44 -14.35 -9.32
N ARG A 103 12.23 -15.11 -8.54
CA ARG A 103 12.25 -14.98 -7.08
C ARG A 103 12.73 -13.60 -6.69
N ALA A 104 13.84 -13.15 -7.27
CA ALA A 104 14.39 -11.82 -7.00
C ALA A 104 13.39 -10.71 -7.33
N ALA A 105 12.76 -10.76 -8.51
CA ALA A 105 11.73 -9.79 -8.91
C ALA A 105 10.52 -9.81 -7.96
N SER A 106 10.05 -11.00 -7.55
CA SER A 106 8.94 -11.11 -6.60
C SER A 106 9.28 -10.57 -5.22
N LEU A 107 10.51 -10.81 -4.72
CA LEU A 107 10.97 -10.23 -3.46
C LEU A 107 11.07 -8.71 -3.54
N ILE A 108 11.58 -8.18 -4.66
CA ILE A 108 11.68 -6.74 -4.89
C ILE A 108 10.29 -6.09 -4.89
N ALA A 109 9.32 -6.67 -5.61
CA ALA A 109 7.93 -6.19 -5.60
C ALA A 109 7.32 -6.21 -4.19
N CYS A 110 7.56 -7.28 -3.41
CA CYS A 110 7.08 -7.34 -2.02
C CYS A 110 7.75 -6.30 -1.11
N LEU A 111 9.05 -6.09 -1.22
CA LEU A 111 9.79 -5.08 -0.45
C LEU A 111 9.32 -3.67 -0.81
N GLY A 112 9.01 -3.40 -2.08
CA GLY A 112 8.42 -2.15 -2.53
C GLY A 112 7.12 -1.79 -1.79
N ASN A 113 6.33 -2.78 -1.38
CA ASN A 113 5.09 -2.58 -0.62
C ASN A 113 5.31 -2.37 0.89
N VAL A 114 6.41 -2.88 1.46
CA VAL A 114 6.72 -2.73 2.90
C VAL A 114 7.14 -1.29 3.23
N ILE A 115 7.63 -0.56 2.24
CA ILE A 115 8.20 0.76 2.41
C ILE A 115 7.07 1.81 2.37
N GLU A 116 6.33 1.90 3.48
CA GLU A 116 5.12 2.72 3.61
C GLU A 116 5.43 4.12 4.19
N TYR A 117 5.04 5.18 3.48
CA TYR A 117 5.32 6.59 3.82
C TYR A 117 4.59 7.12 5.07
N ASP A 118 3.60 6.39 5.58
CA ASP A 118 2.70 6.86 6.66
C ASP A 118 3.00 6.24 8.05
N VAL A 119 4.12 5.53 8.22
CA VAL A 119 4.51 4.96 9.53
C VAL A 119 5.53 5.86 10.26
N PRO A 120 5.21 6.41 11.46
CA PRO A 120 6.14 7.23 12.22
C PRO A 120 7.42 6.45 12.59
N GLY A 121 8.58 7.01 12.25
CA GLY A 121 9.89 6.47 12.68
C GLY A 121 10.60 5.56 11.67
N HIS A 122 10.01 5.29 10.51
CA HIS A 122 10.72 4.65 9.40
C HIS A 122 11.35 5.71 8.49
N SER A 123 12.67 5.76 8.48
CA SER A 123 13.41 6.27 7.33
C SER A 123 13.39 5.15 6.29
N PRO A 124 12.71 5.31 5.14
CA PRO A 124 12.73 4.31 4.10
C PRO A 124 14.07 4.42 3.39
N ASP A 125 15.13 3.87 3.97
CA ASP A 125 16.34 3.61 3.20
C ASP A 125 16.06 2.38 2.33
N PHE A 126 15.42 2.63 1.18
CA PHE A 126 15.18 1.61 0.18
C PHE A 126 16.50 0.92 -0.21
N ALA A 127 17.62 1.65 -0.27
CA ALA A 127 18.92 1.05 -0.59
C ALA A 127 19.37 0.08 0.50
N GLU A 128 19.13 0.38 1.78
CA GLU A 128 19.38 -0.56 2.88
C GLU A 128 18.45 -1.78 2.78
N ALA A 129 17.15 -1.57 2.56
CA ALA A 129 16.17 -2.67 2.45
C ALA A 129 16.52 -3.63 1.30
N PHE A 130 16.88 -3.10 0.12
CA PHE A 130 17.27 -3.91 -1.03
C PHE A 130 18.71 -4.45 -0.93
N SER A 131 19.61 -3.82 -0.16
CA SER A 131 20.95 -4.37 0.07
C SER A 131 20.92 -5.71 0.82
N ARG A 132 19.82 -5.96 1.54
CA ARG A 132 19.58 -7.19 2.29
C ARG A 132 18.67 -8.16 1.55
N LEU A 133 18.37 -7.92 0.27
CA LEU A 133 17.50 -8.79 -0.55
C LEU A 133 17.92 -10.28 -0.49
N ASP A 134 19.22 -10.56 -0.39
CA ASP A 134 19.77 -11.92 -0.30
C ASP A 134 19.61 -12.57 1.09
N GLU A 135 19.25 -11.78 2.09
CA GLU A 135 18.92 -12.25 3.45
C GLU A 135 17.41 -12.43 3.64
N GLU A 136 16.59 -11.92 2.72
CA GLU A 136 15.14 -11.99 2.77
C GLU A 136 14.62 -13.27 2.09
N ASP A 137 13.58 -13.85 2.67
CA ASP A 137 12.91 -15.01 2.08
C ASP A 137 11.40 -14.98 2.39
N PHE A 138 10.63 -15.67 1.56
CA PHE A 138 9.20 -15.77 1.75
C PHE A 138 8.87 -16.70 2.92
N TYR A 139 8.07 -16.21 3.87
CA TYR A 139 7.53 -17.08 4.93
C TYR A 139 6.60 -18.17 4.36
N ILE A 140 5.81 -17.81 3.33
CA ILE A 140 5.03 -18.74 2.52
C ILE A 140 5.49 -18.56 1.08
N ASP A 141 6.11 -19.60 0.53
CA ASP A 141 6.74 -19.56 -0.79
C ASP A 141 6.03 -20.50 -1.78
N ASP A 142 5.05 -19.95 -2.49
CA ASP A 142 4.32 -20.66 -3.54
C ASP A 142 4.85 -20.33 -4.96
N LEU A 143 6.06 -19.80 -5.07
CA LEU A 143 6.58 -19.29 -6.34
C LEU A 143 6.74 -20.38 -7.40
N GLU A 144 7.12 -21.60 -7.00
CA GLU A 144 7.20 -22.74 -7.94
C GLU A 144 5.82 -23.17 -8.45
N ALA A 145 4.79 -23.13 -7.60
CA ALA A 145 3.42 -23.40 -8.02
C ALA A 145 2.94 -22.31 -9.00
N PHE A 146 3.24 -21.04 -8.73
CA PHE A 146 2.97 -19.94 -9.64
C PHE A 146 3.70 -20.11 -10.99
N LYS A 147 5.00 -20.43 -10.98
CA LYS A 147 5.80 -20.70 -12.20
C LYS A 147 5.18 -21.80 -13.05
N ALA A 148 4.67 -22.87 -12.44
CA ALA A 148 4.04 -23.98 -13.14
C ALA A 148 2.72 -23.59 -13.84
N LEU A 149 2.08 -22.49 -13.44
CA LEU A 149 0.90 -21.93 -14.10
C LEU A 149 1.26 -21.01 -15.28
N LEU A 150 2.53 -20.59 -15.39
CA LEU A 150 2.99 -19.72 -16.47
C LEU A 150 3.30 -20.52 -17.73
N GLY A 151 3.02 -19.94 -18.89
CA GLY A 151 3.33 -20.56 -20.18
C GLY A 151 2.69 -19.84 -21.36
N PRO A 152 2.96 -20.30 -22.60
CA PRO A 152 2.38 -19.73 -23.79
C PRO A 152 0.85 -19.75 -23.75
N GLY A 153 0.22 -18.61 -24.07
CA GLY A 153 -1.24 -18.49 -24.09
C GLY A 153 -1.90 -18.21 -22.74
N VAL A 154 -1.14 -18.12 -21.65
CA VAL A 154 -1.65 -17.71 -20.34
C VAL A 154 -1.87 -16.20 -20.33
N SER A 155 -3.04 -15.76 -19.85
CA SER A 155 -3.31 -14.35 -19.55
C SER A 155 -3.13 -14.11 -18.06
N LEU A 156 -2.36 -13.09 -17.70
CA LEU A 156 -2.09 -12.71 -16.32
C LEU A 156 -2.79 -11.39 -15.99
N LEU A 157 -3.47 -11.35 -14.85
CA LEU A 157 -4.02 -10.13 -14.27
C LEU A 157 -3.14 -9.71 -13.10
N PHE A 158 -2.47 -8.58 -13.22
CA PHE A 158 -1.69 -7.99 -12.15
C PHE A 158 -2.55 -6.97 -11.40
N LEU A 159 -2.87 -7.24 -10.13
CA LEU A 159 -3.59 -6.31 -9.26
C LEU A 159 -2.57 -5.56 -8.41
N THR A 160 -2.50 -4.25 -8.57
CA THR A 160 -1.57 -3.36 -7.88
C THR A 160 -2.18 -2.80 -6.60
N ASP A 161 -1.35 -2.30 -5.68
CA ASP A 161 -1.81 -1.67 -4.43
C ASP A 161 -1.41 -0.18 -4.36
N ASN A 162 -0.13 0.14 -4.16
CA ASN A 162 0.32 1.50 -3.88
C ASN A 162 1.09 2.21 -5.01
N ALA A 163 1.14 3.55 -4.94
CA ALA A 163 2.11 4.35 -5.70
C ALA A 163 3.52 4.13 -5.13
N GLY A 164 4.55 4.29 -5.95
CA GLY A 164 5.91 3.85 -5.66
C GLY A 164 6.06 2.35 -5.92
N GLU A 165 5.31 1.51 -5.18
CA GLU A 165 5.31 0.05 -5.33
C GLU A 165 5.10 -0.40 -6.78
N ILE A 166 4.15 0.22 -7.50
CA ILE A 166 3.81 -0.13 -8.90
C ILE A 166 5.00 -0.07 -9.88
N VAL A 167 6.10 0.58 -9.52
CA VAL A 167 7.32 0.65 -10.35
C VAL A 167 8.11 -0.66 -10.30
N PHE A 168 8.00 -1.41 -9.19
CA PHE A 168 8.72 -2.66 -8.91
C PHE A 168 7.91 -3.89 -9.33
#